data_AF-A0A958E366-F1
#
_entry.id   AF-A0A958E366-F1
#
_cell.length_a   1.000
_cell.length_b   1.000
_cell.length_c   1.000
_cell.angle_alpha   90.00
_cell.angle_beta   90.00
_cell.angle_gamma   90.00
#
_symmetry.space_group_name_H-M   'P 1'
#
loop_
_entity.id
_entity.type
_entity.pdbx_description
1 polymer ?
#
loop_
_entity_poly.entity_id
_entity_poly.type
_entity_poly.pdbx_seq_one_letter_code
_entity_poly.pdbx_strand_id
1 'polypeptide(L)'
;MQKPIYKLLLILSLFASDFLQAYPYDGYLITGIRRLLRLQLVMNGELRGTKPPSGGQKSIGDMLLNLQNERGDSLASLPPVSEDFQKKIDALFPNRDESYSVSVLEVTPGKPVRYAERQADREFNPGSVGKLAIAAGLFTELQRLFPDAPEKRIELMRNRVIIADQWAMPNHHEVPVYNVETKAFAVRAVRIGDTFSLYEWTDHMLSASSNAAASTVWKEMLLMRQFGENYPPSLEQEAEFFKNTRKDSLKIMALSVVNDPLRAVGITENEWQLGSFFTATGQNRVPGARSYATPRALMKFLVAMERGKLVDSWSSLEIKRMLYLTARRIRYAASPRLDSAKVYFKSGSLYKCKKEEGFECGKYRG
;
A
#
# COMPACT_ATOMS: atom_id res chain seq x y z
N MET A 1 -67.22 31.91 13.64
CA MET A 1 -66.46 30.97 12.78
C MET A 1 -64.99 31.37 12.83
N GLN A 2 -64.23 30.81 13.77
CA GLN A 2 -63.19 29.78 13.57
C GLN A 2 -61.89 30.27 12.89
N LYS A 3 -60.96 30.67 13.77
CA LYS A 3 -59.48 30.54 13.84
C LYS A 3 -58.56 31.11 12.72
N PRO A 4 -57.56 31.96 13.08
CA PRO A 4 -56.37 32.20 12.29
C PRO A 4 -55.30 31.12 12.57
N ILE A 5 -54.68 30.57 11.53
CA ILE A 5 -53.58 29.62 11.66
C ILE A 5 -52.26 30.40 11.57
N TYR A 6 -51.59 30.53 12.72
CA TYR A 6 -50.15 30.74 12.79
C TYR A 6 -49.44 29.45 12.39
N LYS A 7 -48.56 29.49 11.38
CA LYS A 7 -47.36 28.64 11.33
C LYS A 7 -46.20 29.41 10.69
N LEU A 8 -45.38 29.96 11.59
CA LEU A 8 -43.95 30.13 11.41
C LEU A 8 -43.35 28.76 11.06
N LEU A 9 -42.58 28.67 9.98
CA LEU A 9 -41.61 27.60 9.82
C LEU A 9 -40.37 28.13 9.10
N LEU A 10 -39.41 28.47 9.96
CA LEU A 10 -37.98 28.47 9.76
C LEU A 10 -37.59 27.33 8.79
N ILE A 11 -37.11 27.65 7.59
CA ILE A 11 -36.34 26.69 6.80
C ILE A 11 -34.89 27.09 6.97
N LEU A 12 -34.25 26.32 7.85
CA LEU A 12 -32.82 26.23 8.07
C LEU A 12 -32.08 26.17 6.74
N SER A 13 -31.10 27.05 6.58
CA SER A 13 -30.03 26.92 5.60
C SER A 13 -29.30 25.60 5.81
N LEU A 14 -29.68 24.57 5.04
CA LEU A 14 -28.85 23.40 4.80
C LEU A 14 -27.67 23.85 3.93
N PHE A 15 -26.59 24.30 4.58
CA PHE A 15 -25.27 24.15 4.01
C PHE A 15 -24.99 22.65 3.96
N ALA A 16 -25.45 22.00 2.89
CA ALA A 16 -24.86 20.75 2.46
C ALA A 16 -23.44 21.11 2.05
N SER A 17 -22.49 20.81 2.93
CA SER A 17 -21.11 20.65 2.53
C SER A 17 -21.08 19.53 1.50
N ASP A 18 -21.06 19.91 0.22
CA ASP A 18 -20.71 19.00 -0.86
C ASP A 18 -19.27 18.57 -0.61
N PHE A 19 -19.12 17.48 0.15
CA PHE A 19 -17.89 16.73 0.24
C PHE A 19 -17.59 16.20 -1.17
N LEU A 20 -16.81 16.96 -1.93
CA LEU A 20 -16.04 16.47 -3.08
C LEU A 20 -15.06 15.40 -2.55
N GLN A 21 -15.54 14.16 -2.46
CA GLN A 21 -14.73 13.00 -2.12
C GLN A 21 -14.07 12.47 -3.40
N ALA A 22 -12.73 12.35 -3.40
CA ALA A 22 -11.92 11.90 -4.54
C ALA A 22 -10.83 10.85 -4.14
N TYR A 23 -10.67 9.74 -4.92
CA TYR A 23 -9.60 8.68 -4.96
C TYR A 23 -9.98 7.18 -4.98
N PRO A 24 -10.31 6.68 -6.20
CA PRO A 24 -9.59 5.75 -7.05
C PRO A 24 -9.44 6.52 -8.38
N TYR A 25 -9.85 6.06 -9.58
CA TYR A 25 -9.51 6.78 -10.84
C TYR A 25 -9.85 8.29 -10.87
N ASP A 26 -10.80 8.73 -10.04
CA ASP A 26 -11.26 10.11 -9.86
C ASP A 26 -10.47 10.94 -8.83
N GLY A 27 -9.38 10.42 -8.28
CA GLY A 27 -8.79 10.99 -7.08
C GLY A 27 -7.74 12.07 -7.21
N TYR A 28 -7.39 12.43 -8.43
CA TYR A 28 -6.34 13.41 -8.68
C TYR A 28 -6.51 14.69 -7.85
N LEU A 29 -7.74 15.16 -7.65
CA LEU A 29 -8.02 16.37 -6.89
C LEU A 29 -7.64 16.29 -5.41
N ILE A 30 -7.65 15.11 -4.79
CA ILE A 30 -7.26 14.94 -3.38
C ILE A 30 -5.76 14.70 -3.26
N THR A 31 -5.19 13.80 -4.06
CA THR A 31 -3.81 13.32 -3.87
C THR A 31 -2.77 14.02 -4.73
N GLY A 32 -3.19 14.68 -5.81
CA GLY A 32 -2.29 15.24 -6.82
C GLY A 32 -1.56 14.21 -7.67
N ILE A 33 -1.90 12.91 -7.59
CA ILE A 33 -1.22 11.84 -8.33
C ILE A 33 -1.51 11.98 -9.83
N ARG A 34 -0.55 12.45 -10.62
CA ARG A 34 -0.80 12.88 -12.01
C ARG A 34 -1.27 11.74 -12.92
N ARG A 35 -0.77 10.52 -12.73
CA ARG A 35 -1.24 9.36 -13.51
C ARG A 35 -2.72 9.05 -13.33
N LEU A 36 -3.35 9.50 -12.24
CA LEU A 36 -4.78 9.35 -12.04
C LEU A 36 -5.58 10.33 -12.86
N LEU A 37 -5.12 11.57 -13.00
CA LEU A 37 -5.77 12.50 -13.93
C LEU A 37 -5.81 11.90 -15.33
N ARG A 38 -4.71 11.30 -15.78
CA ARG A 38 -4.68 10.58 -17.05
C ARG A 38 -5.74 9.47 -17.10
N LEU A 39 -5.86 8.67 -16.03
CA LEU A 39 -6.84 7.59 -15.97
C LEU A 39 -8.28 8.12 -15.98
N GLN A 40 -8.54 9.22 -15.27
CA GLN A 40 -9.82 9.92 -15.27
C GLN A 40 -10.20 10.41 -16.68
N LEU A 41 -9.27 11.06 -17.39
CA LEU A 41 -9.49 11.51 -18.77
C LEU A 41 -9.79 10.32 -19.71
N VAL A 42 -9.14 9.18 -19.52
CA VAL A 42 -9.44 7.95 -20.28
C VAL A 42 -10.83 7.40 -19.94
N MET A 43 -11.20 7.41 -18.66
CA MET A 43 -12.52 6.95 -18.20
C MET A 43 -13.65 7.81 -18.76
N ASN A 44 -13.46 9.13 -18.81
CA ASN A 44 -14.39 10.11 -19.36
C ASN A 44 -14.46 10.14 -20.89
N GLY A 45 -13.52 9.47 -21.59
CA GLY A 45 -13.43 9.50 -23.05
C GLY A 45 -12.74 10.75 -23.61
N GLU A 46 -12.18 11.59 -22.76
CA GLU A 46 -11.43 12.80 -23.12
C GLU A 46 -10.00 12.50 -23.61
N LEU A 47 -9.46 11.32 -23.27
CA LEU A 47 -8.16 10.84 -23.72
C LEU A 47 -8.26 9.39 -24.22
N ARG A 48 -7.61 9.06 -25.33
CA ARG A 48 -7.52 7.67 -25.80
C ARG A 48 -6.68 6.82 -24.84
N GLY A 49 -7.18 5.65 -24.48
CA GLY A 49 -6.46 4.68 -23.64
C GLY A 49 -7.30 3.47 -23.28
N THR A 50 -6.65 2.48 -22.66
CA THR A 50 -7.32 1.26 -22.20
C THR A 50 -7.96 1.49 -20.83
N LYS A 51 -9.27 1.25 -20.73
CA LYS A 51 -9.98 1.26 -19.45
C LYS A 51 -9.63 0.00 -18.64
N PRO A 52 -9.51 0.09 -17.30
CA PRO A 52 -9.41 -1.10 -16.44
C PRO A 52 -10.62 -2.04 -16.62
N PRO A 53 -10.55 -3.31 -16.18
CA PRO A 53 -11.74 -4.16 -16.08
C PRO A 53 -12.80 -3.50 -15.18
N SER A 54 -14.07 -3.87 -15.30
CA SER A 54 -15.20 -3.19 -14.64
C SER A 54 -15.05 -3.05 -13.12
N GLY A 55 -14.52 -4.09 -12.46
CA GLY A 55 -14.22 -4.06 -11.03
C GLY A 55 -13.02 -3.18 -10.65
N GLY A 56 -12.25 -2.68 -11.62
CA GLY A 56 -11.17 -1.70 -11.52
C GLY A 56 -11.58 -0.25 -11.85
N GLN A 57 -12.86 -0.03 -12.15
CA GLN A 57 -13.43 1.28 -12.54
C GLN A 57 -14.24 1.92 -11.40
N LYS A 58 -13.96 1.60 -10.14
CA LYS A 58 -14.72 2.12 -9.01
C LYS A 58 -14.21 3.48 -8.55
N SER A 59 -15.10 4.22 -7.90
CA SER A 59 -14.92 5.55 -7.30
C SER A 59 -14.56 5.45 -5.81
N ILE A 60 -14.26 6.58 -5.16
CA ILE A 60 -13.57 6.54 -3.85
C ILE A 60 -14.54 6.13 -2.78
N GLY A 61 -15.77 6.59 -2.94
CA GLY A 61 -16.89 6.21 -2.09
C GLY A 61 -17.17 4.70 -2.17
N ASP A 62 -16.74 4.02 -3.24
CA ASP A 62 -16.85 2.56 -3.31
C ASP A 62 -15.80 1.84 -2.46
N MET A 63 -14.77 2.55 -1.98
CA MET A 63 -13.69 1.99 -1.16
C MET A 63 -14.04 2.17 0.31
N LEU A 64 -14.36 1.06 0.98
CA LEU A 64 -14.77 1.03 2.39
C LEU A 64 -13.98 -0.02 3.15
N LEU A 65 -13.77 0.21 4.44
CA LEU A 65 -13.30 -0.81 5.38
C LEU A 65 -14.48 -1.70 5.78
N ASN A 66 -14.34 -3.02 5.65
CA ASN A 66 -15.49 -3.94 5.77
C ASN A 66 -15.61 -4.59 7.15
N LEU A 67 -14.66 -4.34 8.05
CA LEU A 67 -14.58 -4.99 9.36
C LEU A 67 -14.50 -3.97 10.51
N GLN A 68 -15.18 -2.82 10.40
CA GLN A 68 -15.23 -1.78 11.46
C GLN A 68 -16.36 -2.00 12.48
N ASN A 69 -16.76 -3.25 12.70
CA ASN A 69 -17.88 -3.64 13.55
C ASN A 69 -17.48 -4.81 14.47
N GLU A 70 -18.41 -5.28 15.31
CA GLU A 70 -18.18 -6.38 16.25
C GLU A 70 -17.61 -7.65 15.58
N ARG A 71 -18.03 -7.93 14.35
CA ARG A 71 -17.48 -9.04 13.54
C ARG A 71 -16.00 -8.82 13.24
N GLY A 72 -15.58 -7.60 12.95
CA GLY A 72 -14.17 -7.26 12.83
C GLY A 72 -13.44 -7.33 14.16
N ASP A 73 -14.05 -6.91 15.26
CA ASP A 73 -13.45 -7.00 16.59
C ASP A 73 -13.19 -8.45 17.03
N SER A 74 -14.06 -9.38 16.65
CA SER A 74 -13.82 -10.82 16.83
C SER A 74 -12.61 -11.35 16.05
N LEU A 75 -12.06 -10.56 15.11
CA LEU A 75 -10.88 -10.88 14.31
C LEU A 75 -9.63 -10.13 14.79
N ALA A 76 -9.59 -9.71 16.05
CA ALA A 76 -8.35 -9.27 16.68
C ALA A 76 -7.28 -10.37 16.70
N SER A 77 -7.70 -11.62 16.78
CA SER A 77 -6.91 -12.80 16.47
C SER A 77 -7.54 -13.54 15.28
N LEU A 78 -6.74 -14.30 14.54
CA LEU A 78 -7.30 -15.16 13.48
C LEU A 78 -8.10 -16.30 14.14
N PRO A 79 -9.28 -16.63 13.61
CA PRO A 79 -10.11 -17.69 14.16
C PRO A 79 -9.46 -19.07 13.90
N PRO A 80 -9.87 -20.12 14.63
CA PRO A 80 -9.40 -21.47 14.34
C PRO A 80 -9.77 -21.91 12.93
N VAL A 81 -8.97 -22.82 12.38
CA VAL A 81 -9.21 -23.41 11.06
C VAL A 81 -10.60 -24.08 11.03
N SER A 82 -11.36 -23.81 9.98
CA SER A 82 -12.66 -24.41 9.74
C SER A 82 -12.49 -25.70 8.92
N GLU A 83 -12.75 -26.87 9.51
CA GLU A 83 -12.43 -28.18 8.90
C GLU A 83 -12.96 -28.35 7.46
N ASP A 84 -14.24 -28.06 7.23
CA ASP A 84 -14.84 -28.21 5.90
C ASP A 84 -14.31 -27.20 4.89
N PHE A 85 -13.89 -26.03 5.34
CA PHE A 85 -13.25 -25.03 4.48
C PHE A 85 -11.80 -25.43 4.17
N GLN A 86 -11.08 -25.93 5.17
CA GLN A 86 -9.72 -26.45 5.03
C GLN A 86 -9.67 -27.58 4.01
N LYS A 87 -10.57 -28.57 4.10
CA LYS A 87 -10.69 -29.66 3.10
C LYS A 87 -10.83 -29.13 1.67
N LYS A 88 -11.61 -28.05 1.47
CA LYS A 88 -11.78 -27.41 0.15
C LYS A 88 -10.52 -26.70 -0.32
N ILE A 89 -9.78 -26.05 0.59
CA ILE A 89 -8.51 -25.41 0.25
C ILE A 89 -7.45 -26.47 -0.07
N ASP A 90 -7.32 -27.53 0.74
CA ASP A 90 -6.34 -28.60 0.52
C ASP A 90 -6.57 -29.36 -0.80
N ALA A 91 -7.82 -29.49 -1.23
CA ALA A 91 -8.17 -30.09 -2.53
C ALA A 91 -7.57 -29.36 -3.75
N LEU A 92 -7.05 -28.14 -3.59
CA LEU A 92 -6.36 -27.38 -4.65
C LEU A 92 -4.90 -27.80 -4.86
N PHE A 93 -4.31 -28.54 -3.92
CA PHE A 93 -2.86 -28.84 -3.86
C PHE A 93 -2.39 -30.28 -4.17
N PRO A 94 -3.21 -31.33 -4.43
CA PRO A 94 -2.69 -32.69 -4.62
C PRO A 94 -1.59 -32.85 -5.69
N ASN A 95 -1.59 -32.01 -6.72
CA ASN A 95 -0.60 -32.01 -7.80
C ASN A 95 0.23 -30.71 -7.82
N ARG A 96 0.46 -30.12 -6.65
CA ARG A 96 1.27 -28.91 -6.47
C ARG A 96 2.46 -29.23 -5.59
N ASP A 97 3.54 -28.51 -5.82
CA ASP A 97 4.75 -28.64 -5.02
C ASP A 97 4.47 -28.32 -3.54
N GLU A 98 5.23 -28.92 -2.64
CA GLU A 98 5.08 -28.65 -1.21
C GLU A 98 5.49 -27.23 -0.81
N SER A 99 6.16 -26.47 -1.68
CA SER A 99 6.53 -25.07 -1.39
C SER A 99 5.35 -24.09 -1.34
N TYR A 100 4.16 -24.49 -1.79
CA TYR A 100 2.98 -23.62 -1.75
C TYR A 100 2.43 -23.47 -0.32
N SER A 101 2.47 -22.24 0.17
CA SER A 101 1.81 -21.84 1.42
C SER A 101 0.66 -20.87 1.16
N VAL A 102 -0.40 -20.98 1.95
CA VAL A 102 -1.63 -20.18 1.79
C VAL A 102 -2.24 -19.85 3.15
N SER A 103 -2.88 -18.68 3.23
CA SER A 103 -3.80 -18.31 4.31
C SER A 103 -5.03 -17.69 3.66
N VAL A 104 -6.23 -18.19 3.98
CA VAL A 104 -7.51 -17.75 3.41
C VAL A 104 -8.50 -17.46 4.52
N LEU A 105 -9.05 -16.25 4.51
CA LEU A 105 -10.12 -15.84 5.41
C LEU A 105 -11.34 -15.41 4.60
N GLU A 106 -12.47 -16.07 4.84
CA GLU A 106 -13.75 -15.72 4.24
C GLU A 106 -14.59 -14.90 5.23
N VAL A 107 -14.90 -13.67 4.83
CA VAL A 107 -15.64 -12.70 5.65
C VAL A 107 -16.95 -12.25 5.00
N THR A 108 -17.58 -13.12 4.21
CA THR A 108 -18.82 -12.79 3.51
C THR A 108 -19.92 -12.31 4.49
N PRO A 109 -20.53 -11.13 4.27
CA PRO A 109 -21.61 -10.64 5.11
C PRO A 109 -22.75 -11.66 5.24
N GLY A 110 -23.29 -11.82 6.45
CA GLY A 110 -24.36 -12.77 6.75
C GLY A 110 -23.95 -14.25 6.83
N LYS A 111 -22.69 -14.61 6.54
CA LYS A 111 -22.16 -15.97 6.71
C LYS A 111 -21.21 -16.07 7.90
N PRO A 112 -21.01 -17.24 8.53
CA PRO A 112 -19.93 -17.44 9.48
C PRO A 112 -18.56 -17.09 8.87
N VAL A 113 -17.65 -16.55 9.67
CA VAL A 113 -16.26 -16.39 9.25
C VAL A 113 -15.64 -17.79 9.14
N ARG A 114 -14.89 -18.04 8.06
CA ARG A 114 -14.17 -19.30 7.86
C ARG A 114 -12.71 -19.02 7.58
N TYR A 115 -11.83 -19.77 8.22
CA TYR A 115 -10.39 -19.65 8.05
C TYR A 115 -9.79 -20.98 7.64
N ALA A 116 -8.83 -20.93 6.73
CA ALA A 116 -8.07 -22.09 6.27
C ALA A 116 -6.65 -21.66 5.97
N GLU A 117 -5.71 -22.56 6.20
CA GLU A 117 -4.30 -22.26 6.06
C GLU A 117 -3.48 -23.48 5.65
N ARG A 118 -2.35 -23.26 5.00
CA ARG A 118 -1.41 -24.29 4.56
C ARG A 118 -0.01 -23.76 4.75
N GLN A 119 0.80 -24.44 5.57
CA GLN A 119 2.17 -24.03 5.91
C GLN A 119 2.25 -22.54 6.28
N ALA A 120 1.31 -22.12 7.13
CA ALA A 120 1.03 -20.70 7.39
C ALA A 120 2.14 -19.98 8.17
N ASP A 121 2.98 -20.77 8.85
CA ASP A 121 4.14 -20.31 9.64
C ASP A 121 5.47 -20.45 8.87
N ARG A 122 5.45 -20.97 7.64
CA ARG A 122 6.65 -21.06 6.81
C ARG A 122 7.10 -19.66 6.42
N GLU A 123 8.39 -19.38 6.64
CA GLU A 123 8.99 -18.11 6.31
C GLU A 123 9.37 -18.04 4.83
N PHE A 124 9.04 -16.91 4.21
CA PHE A 124 9.46 -16.55 2.86
C PHE A 124 10.14 -15.21 2.87
N ASN A 125 11.08 -14.98 1.95
CA ASN A 125 11.48 -13.60 1.65
C ASN A 125 10.27 -12.88 1.01
N PRO A 126 9.74 -11.80 1.61
CA PRO A 126 8.50 -11.18 1.16
C PRO A 126 8.66 -10.45 -0.19
N GLY A 127 9.90 -10.23 -0.66
CA GLY A 127 10.18 -9.45 -1.86
C GLY A 127 9.41 -8.13 -1.85
N SER A 128 8.73 -7.81 -2.95
CA SER A 128 7.94 -6.58 -3.04
C SER A 128 6.63 -6.56 -2.25
N VAL A 129 6.18 -7.69 -1.67
CA VAL A 129 5.09 -7.67 -0.68
C VAL A 129 5.55 -6.94 0.58
N GLY A 130 6.86 -6.97 0.88
CA GLY A 130 7.46 -6.24 2.00
C GLY A 130 7.18 -4.73 1.99
N LYS A 131 6.88 -4.14 0.83
CA LYS A 131 6.52 -2.72 0.70
C LYS A 131 5.24 -2.34 1.45
N LEU A 132 4.41 -3.32 1.82
CA LEU A 132 3.27 -3.11 2.72
C LEU A 132 3.71 -2.65 4.12
N ALA A 133 4.86 -3.12 4.61
CA ALA A 133 5.43 -2.66 5.88
C ALA A 133 5.90 -1.19 5.77
N ILE A 134 6.45 -0.78 4.62
CA ILE A 134 6.77 0.63 4.34
C ILE A 134 5.50 1.47 4.30
N ALA A 135 4.41 0.99 3.69
CA ALA A 135 3.14 1.70 3.70
C ALA A 135 2.60 1.89 5.12
N ALA A 136 2.55 0.84 5.94
CA ALA A 136 2.15 0.95 7.33
C ALA A 136 3.03 1.97 8.09
N GLY A 137 4.36 1.88 7.94
CA GLY A 137 5.30 2.79 8.57
C GLY A 137 5.17 4.25 8.13
N LEU A 138 4.97 4.52 6.85
CA LEU A 138 4.73 5.87 6.34
C LEU A 138 3.49 6.47 7.02
N PHE A 139 2.39 5.74 7.04
CA PHE A 139 1.15 6.23 7.64
C PHE A 139 1.24 6.33 9.17
N THR A 140 2.05 5.50 9.83
CA THR A 140 2.36 5.66 11.26
C THR A 140 3.18 6.93 11.52
N GLU A 141 4.18 7.26 10.70
CA GLU A 141 4.93 8.52 10.86
C GLU A 141 4.04 9.74 10.57
N LEU A 142 3.17 9.67 9.56
CA LEU A 142 2.18 10.71 9.29
C LEU A 142 1.20 10.89 10.45
N GLN A 143 0.72 9.79 11.04
CA GLN A 143 -0.10 9.83 12.25
C GLN A 143 0.67 10.42 13.43
N ARG A 144 1.95 10.08 13.61
CA ARG A 144 2.76 10.65 14.69
C ARG A 144 2.94 12.17 14.55
N LEU A 145 3.12 12.67 13.33
CA LEU A 145 3.21 14.11 13.07
C LEU A 145 1.86 14.82 13.19
N PHE A 146 0.78 14.15 12.77
CA PHE A 146 -0.58 14.71 12.74
C PHE A 146 -1.60 13.70 13.29
N PRO A 147 -1.68 13.50 14.62
CA PRO A 147 -2.47 12.43 15.24
C PRO A 147 -3.95 12.46 14.89
N ASP A 148 -4.57 13.65 14.92
CA ASP A 148 -6.02 13.82 14.72
C ASP A 148 -6.37 14.71 13.52
N ALA A 149 -5.42 14.87 12.59
CA ALA A 149 -5.52 15.78 11.45
C ALA A 149 -5.21 15.08 10.12
N PRO A 150 -6.07 14.16 9.65
CA PRO A 150 -5.87 13.44 8.39
C PRO A 150 -5.73 14.38 7.18
N GLU A 151 -6.39 15.54 7.19
CA GLU A 151 -6.25 16.58 6.18
C GLU A 151 -4.81 17.13 6.07
N LYS A 152 -4.10 17.30 7.20
CA LYS A 152 -2.68 17.69 7.21
C LYS A 152 -1.77 16.59 6.67
N ARG A 153 -2.14 15.32 6.88
CA ARG A 153 -1.43 14.18 6.28
C ARG A 153 -1.57 14.17 4.77
N ILE A 154 -2.79 14.39 4.25
CA ILE A 154 -3.06 14.54 2.81
C ILE A 154 -2.25 15.71 2.24
N GLU A 155 -2.32 16.87 2.90
CA GLU A 155 -1.61 18.07 2.48
C GLU A 155 -0.10 17.82 2.39
N LEU A 156 0.51 17.23 3.44
CA LEU A 156 1.91 16.89 3.44
C LEU A 156 2.27 15.92 2.31
N MET A 157 1.51 14.84 2.14
CA MET A 157 1.78 13.85 1.08
C MET A 157 1.66 14.45 -0.33
N ARG A 158 0.73 15.40 -0.52
CA ARG A 158 0.49 16.07 -1.80
C ARG A 158 1.56 17.10 -2.11
N ASN A 159 1.94 17.91 -1.13
CA ASN A 159 2.78 19.08 -1.31
C ASN A 159 4.27 18.80 -1.12
N ARG A 160 4.63 17.71 -0.41
CA ARG A 160 6.02 17.27 -0.28
C ARG A 160 6.51 16.73 -1.62
N VAL A 161 7.20 17.58 -2.37
CA VAL A 161 7.87 17.23 -3.62
C VAL A 161 9.28 16.72 -3.34
N ILE A 162 9.60 15.54 -3.86
CA ILE A 162 10.90 14.88 -3.66
C ILE A 162 11.54 14.62 -5.02
N ILE A 163 12.77 15.09 -5.17
CA ILE A 163 13.60 14.88 -6.36
C ILE A 163 14.33 13.55 -6.20
N ALA A 164 14.25 12.71 -7.22
CA ALA A 164 14.95 11.44 -7.29
C ALA A 164 16.46 11.68 -7.28
N ASP A 165 17.14 11.10 -6.31
CA ASP A 165 18.59 11.16 -6.14
C ASP A 165 19.19 9.75 -6.09
N GLN A 166 20.37 9.62 -5.51
CA GLN A 166 21.07 8.34 -5.40
C GLN A 166 20.31 7.29 -4.58
N TRP A 167 19.40 7.68 -3.67
CA TRP A 167 18.57 6.71 -2.93
C TRP A 167 17.63 5.92 -3.84
N ALA A 168 17.27 6.47 -5.00
CA ALA A 168 16.43 5.81 -5.98
C ALA A 168 17.20 4.82 -6.88
N MET A 169 18.52 4.66 -6.69
CA MET A 169 19.41 3.93 -7.61
C MET A 169 20.09 2.71 -6.98
N PRO A 170 20.42 1.68 -7.77
CA PRO A 170 19.92 1.42 -9.12
C PRO A 170 18.44 0.97 -9.08
N ASN A 171 17.72 1.20 -10.17
CA ASN A 171 16.34 0.74 -10.34
C ASN A 171 16.09 0.19 -11.74
N HIS A 172 15.21 -0.80 -11.83
CA HIS A 172 14.81 -1.46 -13.07
C HIS A 172 13.28 -1.51 -13.24
N HIS A 173 12.51 -1.08 -12.25
CA HIS A 173 11.06 -1.02 -12.34
C HIS A 173 10.63 0.26 -13.04
N GLU A 174 9.75 0.12 -14.01
CA GLU A 174 9.15 1.26 -14.70
C GLU A 174 7.93 1.77 -13.94
N VAL A 175 7.77 3.10 -13.96
CA VAL A 175 6.65 3.80 -13.36
C VAL A 175 5.93 4.62 -14.43
N PRO A 176 4.60 4.79 -14.32
CA PRO A 176 3.85 5.69 -15.19
C PRO A 176 4.16 7.16 -14.83
N VAL A 177 4.71 7.90 -15.78
CA VAL A 177 4.99 9.34 -15.66
C VAL A 177 4.06 10.10 -16.59
N TYR A 178 3.27 11.01 -16.03
CA TYR A 178 2.32 11.83 -16.77
C TYR A 178 2.57 13.32 -16.49
N ASN A 179 2.73 14.10 -17.55
CA ASN A 179 2.78 15.56 -17.48
C ASN A 179 1.37 16.10 -17.74
N VAL A 180 0.85 16.90 -16.81
CA VAL A 180 -0.52 17.44 -16.87
C VAL A 180 -0.67 18.50 -17.97
N GLU A 181 0.33 19.36 -18.14
CA GLU A 181 0.31 20.49 -19.09
C GLU A 181 0.47 20.00 -20.53
N THR A 182 1.50 19.20 -20.79
CA THR A 182 1.82 18.71 -22.14
C THR A 182 1.05 17.45 -22.52
N LYS A 183 0.36 16.83 -21.56
CA LYS A 183 -0.30 15.52 -21.69
C LYS A 183 0.65 14.38 -22.07
N ALA A 184 1.96 14.60 -21.99
CA ALA A 184 2.96 13.58 -22.28
C ALA A 184 2.87 12.43 -21.27
N PHE A 185 2.88 11.19 -21.77
CA PHE A 185 2.83 9.99 -20.95
C PHE A 185 3.93 9.03 -21.35
N ALA A 186 4.65 8.50 -20.37
CA ALA A 186 5.60 7.42 -20.57
C ALA A 186 5.54 6.43 -19.42
N VAL A 187 5.75 5.15 -19.71
CA VAL A 187 6.08 4.14 -18.69
C VAL A 187 7.58 3.91 -18.82
N ARG A 188 8.33 4.29 -17.79
CA ARG A 188 9.80 4.24 -17.82
C ARG A 188 10.38 4.11 -16.42
N ALA A 189 11.64 3.67 -16.32
CA ALA A 189 12.35 3.70 -15.05
C ALA A 189 12.49 5.14 -14.52
N VAL A 190 12.48 5.27 -13.20
CA VAL A 190 12.85 6.50 -12.47
C VAL A 190 14.31 6.85 -12.79
N ARG A 191 14.58 8.14 -12.99
CA ARG A 191 15.88 8.72 -13.27
C ARG A 191 16.21 9.77 -12.22
N ILE A 192 17.49 10.03 -12.00
CA ILE A 192 17.92 11.16 -11.16
C ILE A 192 17.34 12.47 -11.73
N GLY A 193 16.83 13.33 -10.87
CA GLY A 193 16.16 14.59 -11.24
C GLY A 193 14.66 14.46 -11.48
N ASP A 194 14.12 13.24 -11.61
CA ASP A 194 12.66 13.05 -11.64
C ASP A 194 12.03 13.61 -10.36
N THR A 195 10.90 14.29 -10.51
CA THR A 195 10.28 15.02 -9.41
C THR A 195 8.84 14.55 -9.23
N PHE A 196 8.54 14.01 -8.04
CA PHE A 196 7.24 13.46 -7.68
C PHE A 196 6.83 13.91 -6.28
N SER A 197 5.53 14.04 -6.05
CA SER A 197 5.02 14.20 -4.68
C SER A 197 5.24 12.93 -3.85
N LEU A 198 5.20 13.03 -2.52
CA LEU A 198 5.26 11.87 -1.63
C LEU A 198 4.10 10.89 -1.92
N TYR A 199 2.93 11.40 -2.29
CA TYR A 199 1.81 10.59 -2.80
C TYR A 199 2.20 9.81 -4.06
N GLU A 200 2.80 10.46 -5.06
CA GLU A 200 3.24 9.80 -6.29
C GLU A 200 4.34 8.76 -6.04
N TRP A 201 5.29 9.05 -5.14
CA TRP A 201 6.28 8.06 -4.72
C TRP A 201 5.63 6.85 -4.04
N THR A 202 4.68 7.08 -3.14
CA THR A 202 3.95 6.00 -2.44
C THR A 202 3.13 5.16 -3.42
N ASP A 203 2.49 5.81 -4.37
CA ASP A 203 1.74 5.17 -5.45
C ASP A 203 2.67 4.34 -6.36
N HIS A 204 3.80 4.88 -6.79
CA HIS A 204 4.79 4.14 -7.58
C HIS A 204 5.36 2.93 -6.83
N MET A 205 5.55 3.05 -5.52
CA MET A 205 5.97 1.95 -4.64
C MET A 205 4.92 0.83 -4.64
N LEU A 206 3.64 1.16 -4.45
CA LEU A 206 2.60 0.15 -4.29
C LEU A 206 2.09 -0.39 -5.63
N SER A 207 1.74 0.50 -6.56
CA SER A 207 1.08 0.15 -7.82
C SER A 207 2.04 -0.41 -8.86
N ALA A 208 3.14 0.30 -9.13
CA ALA A 208 4.17 -0.14 -10.09
C ALA A 208 5.21 -1.05 -9.44
N SER A 209 5.14 -1.24 -8.12
CA SER A 209 6.09 -2.04 -7.35
C SER A 209 7.53 -1.50 -7.43
N SER A 210 7.70 -0.19 -7.59
CA SER A 210 9.02 0.43 -7.80
C SER A 210 9.94 0.28 -6.59
N ASN A 211 11.17 -0.16 -6.84
CA ASN A 211 12.21 -0.28 -5.80
C ASN A 211 12.80 1.08 -5.47
N ALA A 212 13.02 1.92 -6.49
CA ALA A 212 13.39 3.33 -6.32
C ALA A 212 12.42 4.02 -5.34
N ALA A 213 11.12 3.89 -5.63
CA ALA A 213 10.09 4.52 -4.84
C ALA A 213 10.03 4.00 -3.40
N ALA A 214 10.16 2.69 -3.19
CA ALA A 214 10.20 2.12 -1.86
C ALA A 214 11.37 2.65 -1.02
N SER A 215 12.57 2.75 -1.61
CA SER A 215 13.73 3.32 -0.92
C SER A 215 13.56 4.80 -0.63
N THR A 216 13.01 5.57 -1.56
CA THR A 216 12.73 7.00 -1.35
C THR A 216 11.71 7.21 -0.23
N VAL A 217 10.59 6.47 -0.22
CA VAL A 217 9.56 6.58 0.84
C VAL A 217 10.14 6.19 2.19
N TRP A 218 10.91 5.10 2.27
CA TRP A 218 11.54 4.68 3.53
C TRP A 218 12.56 5.73 4.01
N LYS A 219 13.33 6.35 3.12
CA LYS A 219 14.21 7.47 3.47
C LYS A 219 13.40 8.63 4.09
N GLU A 220 12.30 9.03 3.47
CA GLU A 220 11.45 10.10 4.01
C GLU A 220 10.89 9.75 5.39
N MET A 221 10.58 8.47 5.68
CA MET A 221 10.17 8.04 7.02
C MET A 221 11.28 8.25 8.07
N LEU A 222 12.56 8.02 7.71
CA LEU A 222 13.67 8.33 8.61
C LEU A 222 13.77 9.83 8.87
N LEU A 223 13.55 10.65 7.84
CA LEU A 223 13.54 12.11 7.97
C LEU A 223 12.36 12.60 8.81
N MET A 224 11.16 12.03 8.63
CA MET A 224 10.01 12.32 9.50
C MET A 224 10.34 11.98 10.96
N ARG A 225 10.92 10.79 11.20
CA ARG A 225 11.30 10.34 12.54
C ARG A 225 12.36 11.24 13.18
N GLN A 226 13.37 11.63 12.42
CA GLN A 226 14.49 12.46 12.90
C GLN A 226 14.08 13.92 13.14
N PHE A 227 13.37 14.53 12.20
CA PHE A 227 13.11 15.97 12.20
C PHE A 227 11.78 16.34 12.88
N GLY A 228 10.86 15.38 13.06
CA GLY A 228 9.60 15.61 13.75
C GLY A 228 8.82 16.77 13.12
N GLU A 229 8.40 17.73 13.93
CA GLU A 229 7.70 18.94 13.47
C GLU A 229 8.53 19.81 12.51
N ASN A 230 9.86 19.67 12.50
CA ASN A 230 10.74 20.35 11.56
C ASN A 230 10.86 19.63 10.21
N TYR A 231 10.14 18.53 10.00
CA TYR A 231 10.05 17.89 8.68
C TYR A 231 9.16 18.73 7.75
N PRO A 232 9.59 18.97 6.48
CA PRO A 232 10.76 18.40 5.82
C PRO A 232 12.06 19.21 6.04
N PRO A 233 13.21 18.53 6.14
CA PRO A 233 14.51 19.21 6.23
C PRO A 233 14.94 19.83 4.89
N SER A 234 15.92 20.73 4.95
CA SER A 234 16.69 21.17 3.78
C SER A 234 17.56 20.03 3.22
N LEU A 235 18.03 20.16 1.98
CA LEU A 235 18.94 19.17 1.38
C LEU A 235 20.26 19.03 2.15
N GLU A 236 20.74 20.13 2.74
CA GLU A 236 21.94 20.14 3.58
C GLU A 236 21.70 19.37 4.88
N GLN A 237 20.59 19.66 5.58
CA GLN A 237 20.20 18.95 6.80
C GLN A 237 20.00 17.45 6.56
N GLU A 238 19.39 17.07 5.44
CA GLU A 238 19.27 15.65 5.03
C GLU A 238 20.65 15.01 4.84
N ALA A 239 21.55 15.67 4.11
CA ALA A 239 22.89 15.16 3.83
C ALA A 239 23.72 15.02 5.11
N GLU A 240 23.70 16.02 5.99
CA GLU A 240 24.37 16.00 7.29
C GLU A 240 23.85 14.89 8.19
N PHE A 241 22.52 14.71 8.26
CA PHE A 241 21.91 13.64 9.04
C PHE A 241 22.46 12.27 8.63
N PHE A 242 22.42 11.93 7.34
CA PHE A 242 22.90 10.63 6.88
C PHE A 242 24.42 10.47 6.91
N LYS A 243 25.18 11.57 6.83
CA LYS A 243 26.65 11.55 6.93
C LYS A 243 27.13 11.34 8.37
N ASN A 244 26.51 12.03 9.33
CA ASN A 244 27.00 12.14 10.69
C ASN A 244 26.34 11.14 11.66
N THR A 245 25.20 10.55 11.30
CA THR A 245 24.54 9.56 12.14
C THR A 245 25.25 8.21 12.08
N ARG A 246 25.55 7.65 13.26
CA ARG A 246 26.17 6.32 13.37
C ARG A 246 25.33 5.26 12.65
N LYS A 247 26.00 4.34 11.96
CA LYS A 247 25.37 3.28 11.16
C LYS A 247 24.41 2.40 11.97
N ASP A 248 24.74 2.09 13.21
CA ASP A 248 23.86 1.30 14.09
C ASP A 248 22.60 2.07 14.49
N SER A 249 22.72 3.37 14.75
CA SER A 249 21.57 4.23 15.02
C SER A 249 20.66 4.35 13.80
N LEU A 250 21.22 4.49 12.59
CA LEU A 250 20.45 4.47 11.34
C LEU A 250 19.75 3.12 11.13
N LYS A 251 20.43 2.01 11.40
CA LYS A 251 19.85 0.67 11.28
C LYS A 251 18.67 0.49 12.24
N ILE A 252 18.85 0.83 13.52
CA ILE A 252 17.80 0.71 14.54
C ILE A 252 16.58 1.55 14.12
N MET A 253 16.81 2.81 13.76
CA MET A 253 15.74 3.70 13.30
C MET A 253 15.03 3.14 12.07
N ALA A 254 15.78 2.66 11.08
CA ALA A 254 15.21 2.14 9.84
C ALA A 254 14.39 0.88 10.02
N LEU A 255 14.82 -0.03 10.90
CA LEU A 255 14.04 -1.22 11.23
C LEU A 255 12.80 -0.85 12.04
N SER A 256 12.90 0.06 13.01
CA SER A 256 11.79 0.54 13.83
C SER A 256 10.65 1.12 12.98
N VAL A 257 10.96 2.07 12.07
CA VAL A 257 9.92 2.78 11.31
C VAL A 257 9.06 1.86 10.42
N VAL A 258 9.57 0.70 9.98
CA VAL A 258 8.79 -0.25 9.16
C VAL A 258 8.26 -1.46 9.91
N ASN A 259 8.87 -1.87 11.04
CA ASN A 259 8.49 -3.08 11.75
C ASN A 259 7.64 -2.79 13.00
N ASP A 260 7.84 -1.68 13.71
CA ASP A 260 7.04 -1.34 14.91
C ASP A 260 5.54 -1.24 14.61
N PRO A 261 5.09 -0.68 13.46
CA PRO A 261 3.67 -0.70 13.08
C PRO A 261 3.11 -2.12 12.96
N LEU A 262 3.92 -3.10 12.55
CA LEU A 262 3.50 -4.50 12.49
C LEU A 262 3.33 -5.08 13.91
N ARG A 263 4.24 -4.72 14.83
CA ARG A 263 4.17 -5.14 16.25
C ARG A 263 2.94 -4.57 16.94
N ALA A 264 2.63 -3.30 16.67
CA ALA A 264 1.46 -2.62 17.24
C ALA A 264 0.14 -3.34 16.92
N VAL A 265 0.09 -4.13 15.84
CA VAL A 265 -1.10 -4.88 15.41
C VAL A 265 -1.00 -6.38 15.64
N GLY A 266 -0.05 -6.84 16.49
CA GLY A 266 0.06 -8.24 16.90
C GLY A 266 0.67 -9.17 15.85
N ILE A 267 1.35 -8.62 14.84
CA ILE A 267 2.27 -9.39 14.00
C ILE A 267 3.59 -9.42 14.76
N THR A 268 4.11 -10.59 15.08
CA THR A 268 5.32 -10.77 15.91
C THR A 268 6.61 -10.75 15.10
N GLU A 269 7.76 -10.59 15.77
CA GLU A 269 9.08 -10.57 15.12
C GLU A 269 9.32 -11.79 14.23
N ASN A 270 8.99 -12.97 14.74
CA ASN A 270 9.15 -14.25 14.04
C ASN A 270 8.14 -14.44 12.88
N GLU A 271 7.14 -13.58 12.76
CA GLU A 271 6.11 -13.67 11.71
C GLU A 271 6.45 -12.82 10.49
N TRP A 272 6.98 -11.60 10.69
CA TRP A 272 7.34 -10.72 9.58
C TRP A 272 8.36 -9.67 10.00
N GLN A 273 9.52 -9.67 9.35
CA GLN A 273 10.49 -8.58 9.39
C GLN A 273 10.81 -8.07 7.99
N LEU A 274 10.70 -6.76 7.77
CA LEU A 274 11.35 -6.08 6.65
C LEU A 274 12.70 -5.53 7.11
N GLY A 275 13.77 -6.06 6.53
CA GLY A 275 15.13 -5.85 7.04
C GLY A 275 16.01 -4.91 6.24
N SER A 276 15.70 -4.59 4.98
CA SER A 276 16.61 -3.81 4.14
C SER A 276 15.92 -3.01 3.05
N PHE A 277 16.55 -1.89 2.68
CA PHE A 277 16.15 -1.05 1.55
C PHE A 277 16.07 -1.84 0.23
N PHE A 278 15.29 -1.32 -0.73
CA PHE A 278 15.02 -1.98 -2.02
C PHE A 278 16.02 -1.64 -3.14
N THR A 279 16.96 -0.74 -2.86
CA THR A 279 18.00 -0.25 -3.78
C THR A 279 19.37 -0.47 -3.15
N ALA A 280 20.38 -0.79 -3.97
CA ALA A 280 21.74 -1.01 -3.48
C ALA A 280 22.31 0.23 -2.74
N THR A 281 22.04 1.45 -3.22
CA THR A 281 22.51 2.66 -2.52
C THR A 281 21.90 2.78 -1.13
N GLY A 282 20.58 2.58 -0.99
CA GLY A 282 19.91 2.54 0.31
C GLY A 282 20.52 1.50 1.26
N GLN A 283 20.83 0.29 0.75
CA GLN A 283 21.47 -0.78 1.53
C GLN A 283 22.91 -0.42 1.97
N ASN A 284 23.66 0.30 1.13
CA ASN A 284 25.01 0.76 1.47
C ASN A 284 24.99 1.92 2.50
N ARG A 285 23.95 2.77 2.44
CA ARG A 285 23.77 3.89 3.37
C ARG A 285 23.27 3.44 4.73
N VAL A 286 22.33 2.50 4.79
CA VAL A 286 21.75 2.00 6.03
C VAL A 286 21.94 0.47 6.11
N PRO A 287 22.71 -0.04 7.08
CA PRO A 287 22.90 -1.48 7.22
C PRO A 287 21.57 -2.21 7.40
N GLY A 288 21.44 -3.35 6.72
CA GLY A 288 20.21 -4.15 6.76
C GLY A 288 20.19 -5.23 7.84
N ALA A 289 19.09 -5.97 7.81
CA ALA A 289 18.83 -7.24 8.48
C ALA A 289 18.15 -8.21 7.50
N ARG A 290 17.92 -9.45 7.93
CA ARG A 290 17.18 -10.44 7.13
C ARG A 290 15.73 -9.99 6.94
N SER A 291 15.17 -10.20 5.75
CA SER A 291 13.75 -9.99 5.49
C SER A 291 13.03 -11.32 5.38
N TYR A 292 11.92 -11.49 6.08
CA TYR A 292 11.07 -12.67 6.04
C TYR A 292 9.62 -12.32 6.39
N ALA A 293 8.66 -13.10 5.91
CA ALA A 293 7.26 -13.02 6.28
C ALA A 293 6.59 -14.39 6.15
N THR A 294 5.58 -14.65 6.97
CA THR A 294 4.73 -15.84 6.88
C THR A 294 3.37 -15.50 6.25
N PRO A 295 2.69 -16.46 5.60
CA PRO A 295 1.32 -16.26 5.11
C PRO A 295 0.37 -15.77 6.21
N ARG A 296 0.51 -16.27 7.43
CA ARG A 296 -0.30 -15.86 8.59
C ARG A 296 -0.09 -14.39 8.93
N ALA A 297 1.16 -13.92 8.90
CA ALA A 297 1.48 -12.50 9.12
C ALA A 297 0.81 -11.58 8.10
N LEU A 298 0.82 -11.98 6.83
CA LEU A 298 0.17 -11.23 5.75
C LEU A 298 -1.36 -11.20 5.92
N MET A 299 -1.97 -12.29 6.39
CA MET A 299 -3.40 -12.31 6.70
C MET A 299 -3.74 -11.38 7.87
N LYS A 300 -2.95 -11.41 8.95
CA LYS A 300 -3.11 -10.47 10.08
C LYS A 300 -3.05 -9.01 9.63
N PHE A 301 -2.12 -8.68 8.73
CA PHE A 301 -2.01 -7.33 8.15
C PHE A 301 -3.29 -6.93 7.40
N LEU A 302 -3.82 -7.81 6.53
CA LEU A 302 -5.05 -7.53 5.79
C LEU A 302 -6.26 -7.36 6.73
N VAL A 303 -6.36 -8.19 7.76
CA VAL A 303 -7.42 -8.09 8.78
C VAL A 303 -7.30 -6.78 9.56
N ALA A 304 -6.11 -6.41 10.04
CA ALA A 304 -5.89 -5.15 10.73
C ALA A 304 -6.25 -3.94 9.87
N MET A 305 -5.89 -3.98 8.57
CA MET A 305 -6.28 -2.96 7.59
C MET A 305 -7.80 -2.87 7.43
N GLU A 306 -8.49 -3.98 7.15
CA GLU A 306 -9.96 -3.99 6.99
C GLU A 306 -10.73 -3.58 8.24
N ARG A 307 -10.13 -3.76 9.43
CA ARG A 307 -10.67 -3.29 10.72
C ARG A 307 -10.47 -1.80 10.96
N GLY A 308 -9.66 -1.12 10.16
CA GLY A 308 -9.26 0.27 10.42
C GLY A 308 -8.30 0.41 11.59
N LYS A 309 -7.54 -0.65 11.90
CA LYS A 309 -6.65 -0.75 13.05
C LYS A 309 -5.19 -0.99 12.65
N LEU A 310 -4.85 -0.93 11.36
CA LEU A 310 -3.47 -1.06 10.92
C LEU A 310 -2.60 0.11 11.44
N VAL A 311 -3.17 1.32 11.40
CA VAL A 311 -2.59 2.54 11.99
C VAL A 311 -3.71 3.33 12.68
N ASP A 312 -4.68 3.79 11.88
CA ASP A 312 -6.00 4.26 12.29
C ASP A 312 -6.98 4.04 11.13
N SER A 313 -8.25 4.41 11.31
CA SER A 313 -9.31 4.22 10.31
C SER A 313 -8.98 4.88 8.98
N TRP A 314 -8.54 6.14 9.00
CA TRP A 314 -8.25 6.89 7.78
C TRP A 314 -7.04 6.32 7.05
N SER A 315 -5.93 6.11 7.77
CA SER A 315 -4.70 5.56 7.23
C SER A 315 -4.89 4.16 6.65
N SER A 316 -5.66 3.30 7.32
CA SER A 316 -5.95 1.95 6.84
C SER A 316 -6.77 1.98 5.54
N LEU A 317 -7.76 2.88 5.46
CA LEU A 317 -8.55 3.07 4.25
C LEU A 317 -7.71 3.63 3.11
N GLU A 318 -6.80 4.55 3.39
CA GLU A 318 -5.92 5.15 2.38
C GLU A 318 -4.92 4.13 1.82
N ILE A 319 -4.29 3.31 2.68
CA ILE A 319 -3.46 2.18 2.25
C ILE A 319 -4.28 1.24 1.36
N LYS A 320 -5.51 0.89 1.78
CA LYS A 320 -6.40 0.04 0.98
C LYS A 320 -6.70 0.65 -0.40
N ARG A 321 -7.01 1.94 -0.49
CA ARG A 321 -7.23 2.64 -1.77
C ARG A 321 -6.02 2.57 -2.69
N MET A 322 -4.81 2.71 -2.15
CA MET A 322 -3.59 2.59 -2.97
C MET A 322 -3.39 1.16 -3.51
N LEU A 323 -3.75 0.13 -2.74
CA LEU A 323 -3.69 -1.28 -3.17
C LEU A 323 -4.73 -1.64 -4.25
N TYR A 324 -5.79 -0.85 -4.39
CA TYR A 324 -6.82 -1.05 -5.42
C TYR A 324 -6.30 -0.72 -6.83
N LEU A 325 -5.41 0.26 -6.95
CA LEU A 325 -4.93 0.78 -8.23
C LEU A 325 -3.62 0.11 -8.70
N THR A 326 -3.35 -1.10 -8.26
CA THR A 326 -2.14 -1.83 -8.62
C THR A 326 -2.12 -2.18 -10.12
N ALA A 327 -1.10 -1.71 -10.84
CA ALA A 327 -1.04 -1.72 -12.30
C ALA A 327 -1.08 -3.12 -12.94
N ARG A 328 -0.71 -4.18 -12.20
CA ARG A 328 -0.54 -5.55 -12.74
C ARG A 328 -1.65 -6.52 -12.35
N ARG A 329 -2.91 -6.05 -12.32
CA ARG A 329 -4.07 -6.94 -12.07
C ARG A 329 -4.10 -8.12 -13.04
N ILE A 330 -3.72 -7.86 -14.30
CA ILE A 330 -3.66 -8.83 -15.41
C ILE A 330 -2.74 -10.04 -15.21
N ARG A 331 -1.96 -10.10 -14.12
CA ARG A 331 -1.11 -11.27 -13.83
C ARG A 331 -1.56 -12.03 -12.59
N TYR A 332 -1.69 -11.34 -11.46
CA TYR A 332 -1.96 -11.99 -10.17
C TYR A 332 -3.47 -12.08 -9.85
N ALA A 333 -4.28 -11.33 -10.58
CA ALA A 333 -5.74 -11.31 -10.47
C ALA A 333 -6.38 -11.33 -11.87
N ALA A 334 -5.81 -12.16 -12.76
CA ALA A 334 -6.13 -12.24 -14.20
C ALA A 334 -7.34 -13.14 -14.53
N SER A 335 -7.99 -13.71 -13.53
CA SER A 335 -9.12 -14.62 -13.75
C SER A 335 -10.35 -13.83 -14.22
N PRO A 336 -11.04 -14.24 -15.30
CA PRO A 336 -12.29 -13.60 -15.73
C PRO A 336 -13.36 -13.57 -14.63
N ARG A 337 -13.33 -14.53 -13.69
CA ARG A 337 -14.22 -14.55 -12.52
C ARG A 337 -14.04 -13.34 -11.59
N LEU A 338 -12.92 -12.64 -11.72
CA LEU A 338 -12.62 -11.45 -10.95
C LEU A 338 -12.94 -10.17 -11.72
N ASP A 339 -13.37 -10.19 -12.98
CA ASP A 339 -13.46 -8.96 -13.81
C ASP A 339 -14.30 -7.86 -13.16
N SER A 340 -15.44 -8.21 -12.55
CA SER A 340 -16.32 -7.29 -11.84
C SER A 340 -15.93 -7.03 -10.39
N ALA A 341 -14.98 -7.80 -9.83
CA ALA A 341 -14.57 -7.71 -8.43
C ALA A 341 -13.66 -6.50 -8.17
N LYS A 342 -13.82 -5.89 -6.99
CA LYS A 342 -12.82 -4.96 -6.45
C LYS A 342 -11.66 -5.77 -5.87
N VAL A 343 -10.50 -5.71 -6.50
CA VAL A 343 -9.32 -6.47 -6.06
C VAL A 343 -8.29 -5.50 -5.50
N TYR A 344 -7.93 -5.70 -4.24
CA TYR A 344 -6.89 -4.95 -3.53
C TYR A 344 -5.72 -5.90 -3.31
N PHE A 345 -4.56 -5.61 -3.90
CA PHE A 345 -3.46 -6.55 -3.81
C PHE A 345 -2.10 -5.89 -3.97
N LYS A 346 -1.09 -6.55 -3.40
CA LYS A 346 0.33 -6.29 -3.67
C LYS A 346 0.98 -7.60 -4.07
N SER A 347 1.70 -7.59 -5.19
CA SER A 347 2.48 -8.74 -5.62
C SER A 347 3.96 -8.62 -5.21
N GLY A 348 4.60 -9.78 -5.07
CA GLY A 348 6.04 -9.95 -4.93
C GLY A 348 6.56 -10.96 -5.94
N SER A 349 7.79 -10.79 -6.39
CA SER A 349 8.49 -11.77 -7.21
C SER A 349 9.96 -11.72 -6.87
N LEU A 350 10.57 -12.88 -6.70
CA LEU A 350 12.00 -13.03 -6.59
C LEU A 350 12.48 -13.74 -7.85
N TYR A 351 13.53 -13.20 -8.44
CA TYR A 351 14.19 -13.84 -9.55
C TYR A 351 15.42 -14.55 -9.00
N LYS A 352 15.29 -15.84 -8.71
CA LYS A 352 16.40 -16.72 -8.40
C LYS A 352 16.06 -18.13 -8.84
N CYS A 353 17.02 -18.75 -9.47
CA CYS A 353 16.99 -20.13 -9.96
C CYS A 353 18.29 -20.79 -9.52
N LYS A 354 18.24 -22.10 -9.36
CA LYS A 354 19.46 -22.90 -9.34
C LYS A 354 19.96 -23.02 -10.77
N LYS A 355 21.29 -22.98 -10.97
CA LYS A 355 21.86 -23.31 -12.28
C LYS A 355 21.66 -24.81 -12.51
N GLU A 356 21.05 -25.15 -13.63
CA GLU A 356 20.79 -26.52 -14.07
C GLU A 356 21.21 -26.62 -15.55
N GLU A 357 21.82 -27.74 -15.92
CA GLU A 357 22.29 -27.96 -17.29
C GLU A 357 21.11 -27.93 -18.28
N GLY A 358 21.22 -27.15 -19.35
CA GLY A 358 20.14 -26.95 -20.32
C GLY A 358 19.00 -26.02 -19.85
N PHE A 359 19.02 -25.52 -18.62
CA PHE A 359 18.00 -24.58 -18.12
C PHE A 359 18.54 -23.15 -18.04
N GLU A 360 18.11 -22.32 -18.99
CA GLU A 360 18.38 -20.88 -18.92
C GLU A 360 17.32 -20.17 -18.07
N CYS A 361 17.79 -19.69 -16.93
CA CYS A 361 17.01 -18.87 -16.03
C CYS A 361 16.53 -17.61 -16.75
N GLY A 362 15.23 -17.33 -16.67
CA GLY A 362 14.64 -16.13 -17.26
C GLY A 362 13.65 -15.48 -16.31
N LYS A 363 13.55 -14.14 -16.36
CA LYS A 363 12.58 -13.39 -15.54
C LYS A 363 11.20 -14.02 -15.71
N TYR A 364 10.55 -14.34 -14.60
CA TYR A 364 9.17 -14.82 -14.56
C TYR A 364 8.92 -16.21 -15.18
N ARG A 365 9.93 -17.08 -15.26
CA ARG A 365 9.82 -18.47 -15.76
C ARG A 365 9.50 -19.53 -14.67
N GLY A 366 9.21 -19.10 -13.44
CA GLY A 366 8.86 -19.97 -12.31
C GLY A 366 7.45 -19.71 -11.79
#